data_AF-P92909-F1
#
_entry.id   AF-P92909-F1
#
_cell.length_a   1.000
_cell.length_b   1.000
_cell.length_c   1.000
_cell.angle_alpha   90.00
_cell.angle_beta   90.00
_cell.angle_gamma   90.00
#
_symmetry.space_group_name_H-M   'P 1'
#
loop_
_entity.id
_entity.type
_entity.pdbx_description
1 polymer ?
#
loop_
_entity_poly.entity_id
_entity_poly.type
_entity_poly.pdbx_seq_one_letter_code
_entity_poly.pdbx_strand_id
1 'polypeptide(L)'
;WMNDPDGPMYYNGWYHFFYQYNPDGAVWGNIAWGHAVSKDLLNWLHLPLALVPDRPYDIDGVFTGSATVLPDGRIFMIYTGLFNTSTQVQNVAVPANLSDPLLINWVKLDSINPAIIAPPGILPADFRDPTSAWFEPIDSTWRISIGSKDENNSGIALIYSTTDFERYTLLPGTLHAVDDVGMWECVDL
;
A
#
# COMPACT_ATOMS: atom_id res chain seq x y z
N TRP A 1 -13.60 0.95 14.16
CA TRP A 1 -12.33 1.56 14.60
C TRP A 1 -11.62 2.11 13.38
N MET A 2 -10.85 3.19 13.48
CA MET A 2 -10.08 3.77 12.36
C MET A 2 -8.66 4.11 12.81
N ASN A 3 -7.67 3.91 11.94
CA ASN A 3 -6.29 4.35 12.15
C ASN A 3 -5.69 5.01 10.90
N ASP A 4 -4.79 4.32 10.18
CA ASP A 4 -3.89 4.91 9.21
C ASP A 4 -4.66 5.43 7.99
N PRO A 5 -4.22 6.58 7.41
CA PRO A 5 -4.68 7.01 6.10
C PRO A 5 -4.06 6.12 5.02
N ASP A 6 -4.90 5.69 4.07
CA ASP A 6 -4.50 4.80 2.99
C ASP A 6 -4.73 5.47 1.62
N GLY A 7 -3.75 5.31 0.72
CA GLY A 7 -3.82 5.70 -0.69
C GLY A 7 -4.56 7.01 -1.02
N PRO A 8 -4.31 8.14 -0.33
CA PRO A 8 -4.98 9.41 -0.67
C PRO A 8 -4.62 9.83 -2.09
N MET A 9 -5.62 10.18 -2.90
CA MET A 9 -5.39 10.59 -4.29
C MET A 9 -6.47 11.53 -4.80
N TYR A 10 -6.19 12.24 -5.89
CA TYR A 10 -7.19 12.99 -6.64
C TYR A 10 -7.47 12.30 -7.98
N TYR A 11 -8.73 12.00 -8.25
CA TYR A 11 -9.14 11.34 -9.48
C TYR A 11 -10.45 11.93 -10.02
N ASN A 12 -10.46 12.26 -11.31
CA ASN A 12 -11.65 12.69 -12.06
C ASN A 12 -12.58 13.67 -11.32
N GLY A 13 -11.99 14.70 -10.69
CA GLY A 13 -12.74 15.72 -9.98
C GLY A 13 -13.02 15.45 -8.50
N TRP A 14 -12.58 14.33 -7.94
CA TRP A 14 -12.80 13.93 -6.55
C TRP A 14 -11.49 13.67 -5.82
N TYR A 15 -11.43 14.10 -4.57
CA TYR A 15 -10.43 13.63 -3.61
C TYR A 15 -10.92 12.31 -3.03
N HIS A 16 -10.08 11.29 -3.08
CA HIS A 16 -10.30 9.98 -2.48
C HIS A 16 -9.43 9.87 -1.24
N PHE A 17 -10.03 9.35 -0.18
CA PHE A 17 -9.37 9.03 1.07
C PHE A 17 -9.78 7.63 1.48
N PHE A 18 -8.79 6.74 1.61
CA PHE A 18 -8.97 5.42 2.18
C PHE A 18 -8.36 5.42 3.58
N TYR A 19 -8.75 4.46 4.39
CA TYR A 19 -8.27 4.37 5.77
C TYR A 19 -8.48 2.98 6.34
N GLN A 20 -7.58 2.56 7.22
CA GLN A 20 -7.74 1.30 7.92
C GLN A 20 -8.99 1.37 8.80
N TYR A 21 -9.84 0.35 8.67
CA TYR A 21 -11.13 0.29 9.31
C TYR A 21 -11.44 -1.12 9.82
N ASN A 22 -11.85 -1.21 11.09
CA ASN A 22 -12.49 -2.41 11.63
C ASN A 22 -14.03 -2.24 11.54
N PRO A 23 -14.72 -3.02 10.69
CA PRO A 23 -16.17 -2.97 10.57
C PRO A 23 -16.92 -3.60 11.76
N ASP A 24 -16.26 -4.45 12.53
CA ASP A 24 -16.88 -5.27 13.58
C ASP A 24 -16.62 -4.74 15.00
N GLY A 25 -15.81 -3.69 15.16
CA GLY A 25 -15.34 -3.30 16.48
C GLY A 25 -14.80 -1.88 16.61
N ALA A 26 -14.77 -1.42 17.87
CA ALA A 26 -14.17 -0.16 18.28
C ALA A 26 -12.69 -0.32 18.73
N VAL A 27 -12.06 -1.44 18.38
CA VAL A 27 -10.64 -1.75 18.64
C VAL A 27 -9.97 -2.20 17.34
N TRP A 28 -8.63 -2.20 17.32
CA TRP A 28 -7.86 -2.71 16.19
C TRP A 28 -8.10 -4.22 15.97
N GLY A 29 -8.20 -4.65 14.71
CA GLY A 29 -8.48 -6.03 14.27
C GLY A 29 -9.37 -6.06 13.02
N ASN A 30 -9.41 -7.19 12.29
CA ASN A 30 -10.19 -7.36 11.06
C ASN A 30 -10.05 -6.18 10.07
N ILE A 31 -8.81 -5.71 9.86
CA ILE A 31 -8.56 -4.46 9.15
C ILE A 31 -8.91 -4.60 7.67
N ALA A 32 -9.79 -3.71 7.22
CA ALA A 32 -10.17 -3.46 5.83
C ALA A 32 -9.87 -1.99 5.47
N TRP A 33 -9.97 -1.62 4.20
CA TRP A 33 -9.91 -0.22 3.77
C TRP A 33 -11.32 0.36 3.65
N GLY A 34 -11.63 1.31 4.53
CA GLY A 34 -12.74 2.24 4.33
C GLY A 34 -12.46 3.18 3.17
N HIS A 35 -13.51 3.78 2.61
CA HIS A 35 -13.39 4.69 1.46
C HIS A 35 -14.35 5.86 1.63
N ALA A 36 -13.82 7.08 1.48
CA ALA A 36 -14.60 8.29 1.39
C ALA A 36 -14.10 9.18 0.26
N VAL A 37 -15.01 10.00 -0.29
CA VAL A 37 -14.68 10.98 -1.32
C VAL A 37 -15.13 12.38 -0.93
N SER A 38 -14.42 13.39 -1.44
CA SER A 38 -14.73 14.80 -1.20
C SER A 38 -14.49 15.65 -2.45
N LYS A 39 -15.19 16.78 -2.55
CA LYS A 39 -14.91 17.83 -3.54
C LYS A 39 -13.96 18.91 -3.02
N ASP A 40 -13.80 19.02 -1.71
CA ASP A 40 -13.14 20.16 -1.05
C ASP A 40 -12.22 19.76 0.11
N LEU A 41 -12.00 18.46 0.34
CA LEU A 41 -11.24 17.87 1.46
C LEU A 41 -11.85 18.14 2.84
N LEU A 42 -13.05 18.70 2.91
CA LEU A 42 -13.74 19.05 4.16
C LEU A 42 -15.02 18.23 4.34
N ASN A 43 -15.84 18.16 3.27
CA ASN A 43 -17.12 17.47 3.27
C ASN A 43 -16.94 16.10 2.61
N TRP A 44 -17.09 15.04 3.41
CA TRP A 44 -16.81 13.67 2.99
C TRP A 44 -18.09 12.85 2.82
N LEU A 45 -18.16 12.10 1.72
CA LEU A 45 -19.19 11.09 1.45
C LEU A 45 -18.57 9.72 1.63
N HIS A 46 -19.07 8.94 2.58
CA HIS A 46 -18.64 7.56 2.78
C HIS A 46 -19.17 6.66 1.66
N LEU A 47 -18.29 5.80 1.15
CA LEU A 47 -18.57 4.79 0.15
C LEU A 47 -18.43 3.38 0.79
N PRO A 48 -18.83 2.31 0.07
CA PRO A 48 -18.55 0.94 0.50
C PRO A 48 -17.04 0.70 0.75
N LEU A 49 -16.71 -0.35 1.51
CA LEU A 49 -15.32 -0.76 1.73
C LEU A 49 -14.64 -1.03 0.38
N ALA A 50 -13.42 -0.52 0.21
CA ALA A 50 -12.67 -0.65 -1.04
C ALA A 50 -11.93 -1.98 -1.13
N LEU A 51 -11.23 -2.36 -0.05
CA LEU A 51 -10.49 -3.62 0.06
C LEU A 51 -10.83 -4.29 1.39
N VAL A 52 -11.04 -5.60 1.37
CA VAL A 52 -11.41 -6.40 2.55
C VAL A 52 -10.52 -7.65 2.65
N PRO A 53 -10.28 -8.23 3.83
CA PRO A 53 -9.59 -9.51 3.96
C PRO A 53 -10.38 -10.65 3.32
N ASP A 54 -9.99 -11.09 2.12
CA ASP A 54 -10.75 -12.08 1.35
C ASP A 54 -9.88 -12.96 0.44
N ARG A 55 -8.55 -12.88 0.58
CA ARG A 55 -7.60 -13.72 -0.17
C ARG A 55 -6.55 -14.31 0.77
N PRO A 56 -5.93 -15.46 0.42
CA PRO A 56 -4.94 -16.10 1.29
C PRO A 56 -3.77 -15.21 1.71
N TYR A 57 -3.37 -14.27 0.87
CA TYR A 57 -2.25 -13.36 1.10
C TYR A 57 -2.58 -12.13 1.97
N ASP A 58 -3.86 -11.94 2.34
CA ASP A 58 -4.31 -10.85 3.21
C ASP A 58 -5.44 -11.24 4.16
N ILE A 59 -5.61 -12.55 4.39
CA ILE A 59 -6.75 -13.11 5.13
C ILE A 59 -6.81 -12.61 6.58
N ASP A 60 -5.66 -12.24 7.16
CA ASP A 60 -5.57 -11.73 8.53
C ASP A 60 -5.61 -10.19 8.58
N GLY A 61 -5.62 -9.50 7.43
CA GLY A 61 -5.73 -8.04 7.37
C GLY A 61 -5.23 -7.42 6.07
N VAL A 62 -5.87 -6.30 5.70
CA VAL A 62 -5.47 -5.42 4.59
C VAL A 62 -4.92 -4.12 5.19
N PHE A 63 -3.61 -4.05 5.35
CA PHE A 63 -2.88 -2.97 6.02
C PHE A 63 -2.56 -1.82 5.07
N THR A 64 -1.83 -0.83 5.59
CA THR A 64 -1.52 0.44 4.94
C THR A 64 -0.84 0.27 3.58
N GLY A 65 -1.09 1.25 2.73
CA GLY A 65 -0.61 1.26 1.37
C GLY A 65 -0.88 2.59 0.69
N SER A 66 -0.35 2.71 -0.53
CA SER A 66 -0.36 3.95 -1.29
C SER A 66 -0.93 3.76 -2.69
N ALA A 67 -1.48 4.84 -3.23
CA ALA A 67 -1.97 4.91 -4.60
C ALA A 67 -0.94 5.60 -5.50
N THR A 68 -0.72 5.05 -6.69
CA THR A 68 0.02 5.74 -7.77
C THR A 68 -0.91 5.93 -8.95
N VAL A 69 -1.09 7.18 -9.37
CA VAL A 69 -1.81 7.54 -10.60
C VAL A 69 -0.78 7.75 -11.72
N LEU A 70 -0.84 6.93 -12.76
CA LEU A 70 0.09 7.01 -13.88
C LEU A 70 -0.29 8.13 -14.86
N PRO A 71 0.67 8.62 -15.68
CA PRO A 71 0.39 9.63 -16.70
C PRO A 71 -0.67 9.23 -17.73
N ASP A 72 -0.86 7.92 -17.95
CA ASP A 72 -1.88 7.38 -18.86
C ASP A 72 -3.26 7.21 -18.19
N GLY A 73 -3.40 7.60 -16.91
CA GLY A 73 -4.63 7.54 -16.14
C GLY A 73 -4.91 6.21 -15.45
N ARG A 74 -4.04 5.20 -15.62
CA ARG A 74 -4.13 3.97 -14.80
C ARG A 74 -3.82 4.27 -13.34
N ILE A 75 -4.44 3.51 -12.45
CA ILE A 75 -4.24 3.63 -10.99
C ILE A 75 -3.82 2.27 -10.45
N PHE A 76 -2.75 2.27 -9.66
CA PHE A 76 -2.30 1.11 -8.91
C PHE A 76 -2.32 1.45 -7.43
N MET A 77 -3.00 0.64 -6.63
CA MET A 77 -2.83 0.60 -5.19
C MET A 77 -1.87 -0.52 -4.85
N ILE A 78 -0.80 -0.20 -4.14
CA ILE A 78 0.05 -1.20 -3.50
C ILE A 78 -0.19 -1.12 -1.99
N TYR A 79 -0.40 -2.27 -1.35
CA TYR A 79 -0.76 -2.35 0.07
C TYR A 79 -0.13 -3.57 0.74
N THR A 80 -0.02 -3.53 2.05
CA THR A 80 0.45 -4.68 2.82
C THR A 80 -0.71 -5.64 3.14
N GLY A 81 -0.60 -6.90 2.76
CA GLY A 81 -1.47 -7.98 3.26
C GLY A 81 -0.82 -8.72 4.42
N LEU A 82 -1.65 -9.12 5.38
CA LEU A 82 -1.25 -9.96 6.50
C LEU A 82 -1.81 -11.38 6.32
N PHE A 83 -0.94 -12.38 6.48
CA PHE A 83 -1.35 -13.77 6.63
C PHE A 83 -0.47 -14.51 7.65
N ASN A 84 -0.93 -15.66 8.13
CA ASN A 84 -0.27 -16.41 9.21
C ASN A 84 0.04 -15.53 10.42
N THR A 85 -0.90 -14.65 10.79
CA THR A 85 -0.91 -13.70 11.93
C THR A 85 0.20 -12.64 11.97
N SER A 86 1.32 -12.82 11.28
CA SER A 86 2.43 -11.87 11.31
C SER A 86 3.18 -11.72 9.98
N THR A 87 2.90 -12.53 8.96
CA THR A 87 3.62 -12.44 7.68
C THR A 87 3.05 -11.32 6.83
N GLN A 88 3.88 -10.31 6.56
CA GLN A 88 3.55 -9.14 5.76
C GLN A 88 4.10 -9.30 4.34
N VAL A 89 3.24 -9.04 3.36
CA VAL A 89 3.54 -9.11 1.92
C VAL A 89 2.90 -7.94 1.19
N GLN A 90 3.45 -7.52 0.07
CA GLN A 90 2.88 -6.42 -0.71
C GLN A 90 2.03 -6.96 -1.85
N ASN A 91 0.82 -6.43 -1.94
CA ASN A 91 -0.21 -6.82 -2.88
C ASN A 91 -0.61 -5.61 -3.72
N VAL A 92 -1.14 -5.87 -4.90
CA VAL A 92 -1.60 -4.85 -5.85
C VAL A 92 -3.10 -4.98 -6.09
N ALA A 93 -3.78 -3.84 -6.10
CA ALA A 93 -5.17 -3.70 -6.50
C ALA A 93 -5.34 -2.55 -7.50
N VAL A 94 -6.35 -2.66 -8.35
CA VAL A 94 -6.69 -1.67 -9.38
C VAL A 94 -8.19 -1.39 -9.36
N PRO A 95 -8.66 -0.22 -9.83
CA PRO A 95 -10.08 0.01 -9.98
C PRO A 95 -10.73 -0.98 -10.95
N ALA A 96 -11.91 -1.50 -10.62
CA ALA A 96 -12.69 -2.35 -11.51
C ALA A 96 -13.19 -1.59 -12.76
N ASN A 97 -13.37 -0.29 -12.64
CA ASN A 97 -13.85 0.59 -13.70
C ASN A 97 -13.26 2.00 -13.58
N LEU A 98 -12.28 2.34 -14.41
CA LEU A 98 -11.69 3.68 -14.47
C LEU A 98 -12.68 4.76 -14.96
N SER A 99 -13.78 4.39 -15.62
CA SER A 99 -14.80 5.38 -16.00
C SER A 99 -15.67 5.82 -14.82
N ASP A 100 -15.61 5.12 -13.68
CA ASP A 100 -16.30 5.52 -12.45
C ASP A 100 -15.47 6.58 -11.71
N PRO A 101 -15.90 7.84 -11.63
CA PRO A 101 -15.17 8.88 -10.90
C PRO A 101 -15.12 8.62 -9.40
N LEU A 102 -16.00 7.76 -8.86
CA LEU A 102 -16.05 7.42 -7.44
C LEU A 102 -15.19 6.20 -7.10
N LEU A 103 -14.72 5.45 -8.10
CA LEU A 103 -13.88 4.26 -7.94
C LEU A 103 -14.40 3.30 -6.86
N ILE A 104 -15.69 2.97 -6.91
CA ILE A 104 -16.38 2.23 -5.83
C ILE A 104 -15.83 0.81 -5.67
N ASN A 105 -15.48 0.16 -6.78
CA ASN A 105 -15.08 -1.24 -6.79
C ASN A 105 -13.62 -1.40 -7.18
N TRP A 106 -12.91 -2.24 -6.44
CA TRP A 106 -11.49 -2.55 -6.63
C TRP A 106 -11.30 -4.04 -6.89
N VAL A 107 -10.28 -4.37 -7.68
CA VAL A 107 -9.90 -5.73 -8.05
C VAL A 107 -8.48 -5.96 -7.58
N LYS A 108 -8.28 -6.96 -6.71
CA LYS A 108 -6.95 -7.45 -6.36
C LYS A 108 -6.40 -8.28 -7.52
N LEU A 109 -5.15 -8.05 -7.90
CA LEU A 109 -4.51 -8.75 -9.02
C LEU A 109 -4.02 -10.14 -8.60
N ASP A 110 -4.94 -11.10 -8.47
CA ASP A 110 -4.68 -12.46 -8.01
C ASP A 110 -3.61 -13.22 -8.83
N SER A 111 -3.38 -12.84 -10.08
CA SER A 111 -2.35 -13.43 -10.94
C SER A 111 -0.92 -13.08 -10.52
N ILE A 112 -0.73 -12.03 -9.70
CA ILE A 112 0.58 -11.56 -9.24
C ILE A 112 0.70 -11.48 -7.72
N ASN A 113 -0.41 -11.44 -6.99
CA ASN A 113 -0.37 -11.29 -5.53
C ASN A 113 0.01 -12.60 -4.81
N PRO A 114 0.91 -12.55 -3.80
CA PRO A 114 1.66 -11.37 -3.37
C PRO A 114 2.76 -10.98 -4.36
N ALA A 115 2.79 -9.70 -4.74
CA ALA A 115 3.72 -9.16 -5.73
C ALA A 115 5.13 -8.97 -5.17
N ILE A 116 5.24 -8.71 -3.86
CA ILE A 116 6.52 -8.57 -3.16
C ILE A 116 6.46 -9.29 -1.82
N ILE A 117 7.47 -10.11 -1.54
CA ILE A 117 7.70 -10.74 -0.24
C ILE A 117 8.96 -10.17 0.42
N ALA A 118 9.06 -10.31 1.74
CA ALA A 118 10.23 -9.87 2.50
C ALA A 118 11.51 -10.51 1.92
N PRO A 119 12.54 -9.69 1.59
CA PRO A 119 13.79 -10.21 1.04
C PRO A 119 14.65 -10.85 2.14
N PRO A 120 15.71 -11.62 1.77
CA PRO A 120 16.66 -12.14 2.75
C PRO A 120 17.25 -11.03 3.64
N GLY A 121 17.35 -11.29 4.94
CA GLY A 121 17.82 -10.33 5.94
C GLY A 121 16.70 -9.48 6.56
N ILE A 122 15.48 -9.54 6.03
CA ILE A 122 14.31 -8.85 6.56
C ILE A 122 13.34 -9.86 7.19
N LEU A 123 12.90 -9.59 8.42
CA LEU A 123 11.88 -10.42 9.05
C LEU A 123 10.54 -10.23 8.35
N PRO A 124 9.79 -11.30 8.02
CA PRO A 124 8.48 -11.16 7.39
C PRO A 124 7.44 -10.38 8.22
N ALA A 125 7.69 -10.16 9.52
CA ALA A 125 6.83 -9.35 10.40
C ALA A 125 7.21 -7.85 10.44
N ASP A 126 8.27 -7.46 9.73
CA ASP A 126 8.84 -6.11 9.74
C ASP A 126 8.98 -5.60 8.29
N PHE A 127 7.95 -5.77 7.46
CA PHE A 127 7.99 -5.45 6.03
C PHE A 127 6.64 -4.91 5.52
N ARG A 128 6.41 -3.59 5.63
CA ARG A 128 5.08 -3.00 5.37
C ARG A 128 5.12 -1.55 4.90
N ASP A 129 3.93 -1.09 4.55
CA ASP A 129 3.60 0.30 4.21
C ASP A 129 4.32 0.81 2.95
N PRO A 130 4.02 0.21 1.77
CA PRO A 130 4.62 0.64 0.52
C PRO A 130 4.18 2.06 0.15
N THR A 131 5.13 2.89 -0.27
CA THR A 131 4.91 4.30 -0.62
C THR A 131 4.21 4.48 -1.97
N SER A 132 3.77 5.70 -2.25
CA SER A 132 3.45 6.12 -3.61
C SER A 132 4.70 5.99 -4.48
N ALA A 133 4.53 5.60 -5.74
CA ALA A 133 5.66 5.42 -6.63
C ALA A 133 6.11 6.75 -7.24
N TRP A 134 7.42 6.91 -7.42
CA TRP A 134 8.00 8.00 -8.20
C TRP A 134 8.70 7.46 -9.44
N PHE A 135 8.73 8.28 -10.50
CA PHE A 135 9.39 7.91 -11.75
C PHE A 135 10.86 8.32 -11.72
N GLU A 136 11.75 7.40 -12.11
CA GLU A 136 13.19 7.62 -12.30
C GLU A 136 13.48 7.79 -13.81
N PRO A 137 13.73 9.03 -14.28
CA PRO A 137 13.95 9.29 -15.70
C PRO A 137 15.24 8.68 -16.23
N ILE A 138 16.25 8.46 -15.39
CA ILE A 138 17.58 8.00 -15.82
C ILE A 138 17.51 6.62 -16.48
N ASP A 139 16.68 5.73 -15.96
CA ASP A 139 16.50 4.37 -16.49
C ASP A 139 15.06 4.06 -16.93
N SER A 140 14.18 5.07 -16.92
CA SER A 140 12.78 4.97 -17.37
C SER A 140 11.97 3.93 -16.59
N THR A 141 12.16 3.89 -15.28
CA THR A 141 11.44 2.98 -14.38
C THR A 141 10.74 3.72 -13.25
N TRP A 142 9.80 3.06 -12.59
CA TRP A 142 9.19 3.54 -11.35
C TRP A 142 9.91 2.94 -10.15
N ARG A 143 9.80 3.64 -9.03
CA ARG A 143 10.36 3.27 -7.74
C ARG A 143 9.29 3.35 -6.67
N ILE A 144 9.35 2.44 -5.71
CA ILE A 144 8.60 2.52 -4.45
C ILE A 144 9.57 2.31 -3.30
N SER A 145 9.22 2.81 -2.12
CA SER A 145 9.90 2.44 -0.89
C SER A 145 9.00 1.60 0.01
N ILE A 146 9.62 0.77 0.87
CA ILE A 146 8.93 -0.03 1.87
C ILE A 146 9.70 0.12 3.18
N GLY A 147 8.99 0.47 4.24
CA GLY A 147 9.54 0.59 5.59
C GLY A 147 9.89 -0.78 6.17
N SER A 148 11.03 -0.85 6.85
CA SER A 148 11.52 -2.06 7.49
C SER A 148 12.49 -1.72 8.63
N LYS A 149 12.98 -2.74 9.32
CA LYS A 149 14.24 -2.68 10.07
C LYS A 149 15.17 -3.84 9.67
N ASP A 150 16.46 -3.68 9.92
CA ASP A 150 17.44 -4.75 9.77
C ASP A 150 17.62 -5.56 11.07
N GLU A 151 18.47 -6.58 11.00
CA GLU A 151 18.83 -7.46 12.12
C GLU A 151 19.59 -6.76 13.27
N ASN A 152 20.14 -5.56 13.02
CA ASN A 152 20.77 -4.71 14.03
C ASN A 152 19.82 -3.67 14.62
N ASN A 153 18.51 -3.77 14.32
CA ASN A 153 17.49 -2.81 14.75
C ASN A 153 17.66 -1.39 14.17
N SER A 154 18.37 -1.27 13.05
CA SER A 154 18.41 -0.04 12.25
C SER A 154 17.11 0.09 11.47
N GLY A 155 16.49 1.26 11.51
CA GLY A 155 15.34 1.56 10.66
C GLY A 155 15.81 1.81 9.24
N ILE A 156 15.15 1.18 8.27
CA ILE A 156 15.57 1.21 6.87
C ILE A 156 14.40 1.46 5.93
N ALA A 157 14.70 2.11 4.81
CA ALA A 157 13.80 2.27 3.69
C ALA A 157 14.32 1.44 2.50
N LEU A 158 13.67 0.31 2.20
CA LEU A 158 14.00 -0.52 1.03
C LEU A 158 13.53 0.19 -0.24
N ILE A 159 14.18 -0.03 -1.38
CA ILE A 159 13.72 0.51 -2.68
C ILE A 159 13.48 -0.64 -3.66
N TYR A 160 12.30 -0.66 -4.25
CA TYR A 160 11.97 -1.55 -5.35
C TYR A 160 11.77 -0.77 -6.64
N SER A 161 12.06 -1.41 -7.75
CA SER A 161 11.92 -0.89 -9.10
C SER A 161 10.87 -1.66 -9.89
N THR A 162 10.10 -0.99 -10.73
CA THR A 162 9.13 -1.62 -11.64
C THR A 162 8.96 -0.82 -12.93
N THR A 163 8.59 -1.49 -14.01
CA THR A 163 8.18 -0.83 -15.28
C THR A 163 6.70 -1.02 -15.59
N ASP A 164 6.05 -1.98 -14.93
CA ASP A 164 4.70 -2.44 -15.25
C ASP A 164 3.74 -2.45 -14.05
N PHE A 165 4.22 -2.20 -12.82
CA PHE A 165 3.49 -2.31 -11.56
C PHE A 165 2.97 -3.73 -11.26
N GLU A 166 3.52 -4.73 -11.95
CA GLU A 166 3.22 -6.14 -11.73
C GLU A 166 4.46 -6.90 -11.23
N ARG A 167 5.66 -6.50 -11.67
CA ARG A 167 6.93 -7.07 -11.26
C ARG A 167 7.80 -6.02 -10.60
N TYR A 168 8.36 -6.40 -9.45
CA TYR A 168 9.18 -5.52 -8.64
C TYR A 168 10.56 -6.15 -8.42
N THR A 169 11.61 -5.37 -8.67
CA THR A 169 12.99 -5.79 -8.44
C THR A 169 13.59 -4.96 -7.32
N LEU A 170 14.02 -5.61 -6.24
CA LEU A 170 14.74 -4.98 -5.14
C LEU A 170 16.05 -4.38 -5.67
N LEU A 171 16.28 -3.10 -5.39
CA LEU A 171 17.54 -2.45 -5.71
C LEU A 171 18.59 -2.73 -4.63
N PRO A 172 19.89 -2.72 -4.98
CA PRO A 172 20.95 -2.88 -3.99
C PRO A 172 20.94 -1.76 -2.94
N GLY A 173 21.11 -2.13 -1.68
CA GLY A 173 21.16 -1.19 -0.55
C GLY A 173 19.78 -0.71 -0.10
N THR A 174 19.78 0.41 0.63
CA THR A 174 18.59 1.08 1.14
C THR A 174 18.58 2.53 0.65
N LEU A 175 17.40 3.16 0.60
CA LEU A 175 17.31 4.61 0.36
C LEU A 175 17.99 5.38 1.47
N HIS A 176 17.70 4.96 2.70
CA HIS A 176 18.31 5.49 3.91
C HIS A 176 18.27 4.43 5.01
N ALA A 177 19.16 4.59 5.99
CA ALA A 177 19.21 3.78 7.19
C ALA A 177 19.65 4.64 8.36
N VAL A 178 19.06 4.42 9.52
CA VAL A 178 19.47 5.04 10.78
C VAL A 178 19.53 3.97 11.86
N ASP A 179 20.67 3.90 12.56
CA ASP A 179 20.91 2.92 13.61
C ASP A 179 20.01 3.17 14.83
N ASP A 180 19.64 2.11 15.55
CA ASP A 180 18.97 2.15 16.85
C ASP A 180 17.58 2.85 16.91
N VAL A 181 16.90 3.04 15.78
CA VAL A 181 15.54 3.62 15.73
C VAL A 181 14.43 2.58 15.63
N GLY A 182 14.75 1.32 15.35
CA GLY A 182 13.76 0.26 15.19
C GLY A 182 12.99 0.35 13.87
N MET A 183 11.77 -0.20 13.85
CA MET A 183 10.96 -0.31 12.64
C MET A 183 10.58 1.07 12.09
N TRP A 184 10.79 1.27 10.78
CA TRP A 184 10.17 2.37 10.06
C TRP A 184 8.84 1.94 9.48
N GLU A 185 7.76 2.60 9.91
CA GLU A 185 6.41 2.45 9.37
C GLU A 185 6.05 3.69 8.55
N CYS A 186 5.18 3.54 7.55
CA CYS A 186 4.64 4.63 6.74
C CYS A 186 5.68 5.65 6.25
N VAL A 187 6.79 5.16 5.67
CA VAL A 187 7.80 6.01 5.01
C VAL A 187 7.14 6.83 3.89
N ASP A 188 7.60 8.06 3.65
CA ASP A 188 7.14 8.90 2.52
C ASP A 188 8.29 9.80 2.02
N LEU A 189 8.28 10.20 0.74
CA LEU A 189 9.35 11.01 0.10
C LEU A 189 8.89 11.98 -1.00
#